data_AF-A0A933GGE1-F1
#
_entry.id   AF-A0A933GGE1-F1
#
_cell.length_a   1.000
_cell.length_b   1.000
_cell.length_c   1.000
_cell.angle_alpha   90.00
_cell.angle_beta   90.00
_cell.angle_gamma   90.00
#
_symmetry.space_group_name_H-M   'P 1'
#
loop_
_entity.id
_entity.type
_entity.pdbx_description
1 polymer ?
#
loop_
_entity_poly.entity_id
_entity_poly.type
_entity_poly.pdbx_seq_one_letter_code
_entity_poly.pdbx_strand_id
1 'polypeptide(L)'
;MALFREGVILMCAWVLWSQTLQTATQRVAWSVPQAFNSKEICDERLAVTLDGLKASGWTTVGNKGAGSAIAPKSGNLMNLVCLPDTVDPRQPKQ
;
A
#
# COMPACT_ATOMS: atom_id res chain seq x y z
N MET A 1 -15.61 -16.75 -12.18
CA MET A 1 -14.55 -15.73 -12.06
C MET A 1 -13.59 -16.19 -10.98
N ALA A 2 -12.33 -16.43 -11.36
CA ALA A 2 -11.48 -17.46 -10.76
C ALA A 2 -10.59 -16.97 -9.60
N LEU A 3 -10.71 -17.72 -8.49
CA LEU A 3 -9.66 -18.19 -7.57
C LEU A 3 -9.01 -17.18 -6.62
N PHE A 4 -9.70 -16.95 -5.48
CA PHE A 4 -9.02 -16.91 -4.18
C PHE A 4 -8.37 -18.28 -4.01
N ARG A 5 -7.07 -18.37 -4.24
CA ARG A 5 -6.32 -19.62 -4.13
C ARG A 5 -6.03 -19.86 -2.66
N GLU A 6 -6.84 -20.72 -2.04
CA GLU A 6 -6.53 -21.36 -0.76
C GLU A 6 -5.21 -22.13 -0.93
N GLY A 7 -4.22 -21.80 -0.12
CA GLY A 7 -2.92 -22.46 -0.21
C GLY A 7 -1.87 -21.83 0.70
N VAL A 8 -1.70 -22.48 1.85
CA VAL A 8 -0.48 -22.52 2.67
C VAL A 8 -0.36 -21.48 3.80
N ILE A 9 -0.69 -21.93 5.01
CA ILE A 9 -0.26 -21.35 6.28
C ILE A 9 1.24 -21.69 6.45
N LEU A 10 2.14 -20.86 5.94
CA LEU A 10 3.56 -20.88 6.27
C LEU A 10 4.01 -19.42 6.45
N MET A 11 3.93 -18.97 7.69
CA MET A 11 4.71 -17.92 8.37
C MET A 11 5.27 -16.78 7.48
N CYS A 12 4.75 -15.57 7.69
CA CYS A 12 5.21 -14.27 7.17
C CYS A 12 4.72 -13.86 5.77
N ALA A 13 3.40 -13.84 5.55
CA ALA A 13 2.86 -13.14 4.37
C ALA A 13 2.91 -11.62 4.62
N TRP A 14 3.58 -10.86 3.75
CA TRP A 14 3.67 -9.40 3.78
C TRP A 14 2.67 -8.80 2.81
N VAL A 15 1.77 -7.99 3.31
CA VAL A 15 0.71 -7.35 2.55
C VAL A 15 1.10 -5.91 2.27
N LEU A 16 1.06 -5.54 1.00
CA LEU A 16 1.08 -4.13 0.63
C LEU A 16 -0.31 -3.57 0.87
N TRP A 17 -0.42 -2.63 1.79
CA TRP A 17 -1.63 -1.88 2.03
C TRP A 17 -1.55 -0.56 1.30
N SER A 18 -2.65 -0.15 0.69
CA SER A 18 -2.79 1.17 0.09
C SER A 18 -3.99 1.89 0.71
N GLN A 19 -3.80 3.15 1.06
CA GLN A 19 -4.81 4.02 1.62
C GLN A 19 -4.85 5.28 0.76
N THR A 20 -5.95 5.47 0.06
CA THR A 20 -6.17 6.67 -0.74
C THR A 20 -7.14 7.59 -0.02
N LEU A 21 -6.66 8.76 0.38
CA LEU A 21 -7.47 9.89 0.81
C LEU A 21 -7.81 10.74 -0.39
N GLN A 22 -9.09 10.71 -0.78
CA GLN A 22 -9.63 11.62 -1.76
C GLN A 22 -10.05 12.91 -1.05
N THR A 23 -9.27 13.98 -1.20
CA THR A 23 -9.55 15.28 -0.56
C THR A 23 -10.86 15.88 -1.04
N ALA A 24 -11.20 15.71 -2.33
CA ALA A 24 -12.43 16.23 -2.90
C ALA A 24 -13.71 15.64 -2.27
N THR A 25 -13.67 14.39 -1.81
CA THR A 25 -14.83 13.70 -1.21
C THR A 25 -14.64 13.40 0.27
N GLN A 26 -13.49 13.76 0.83
CA GLN A 26 -13.03 13.38 2.18
C GLN A 26 -13.17 11.88 2.48
N ARG A 27 -13.07 11.03 1.44
CA ARG A 27 -13.18 9.57 1.60
C ARG A 27 -11.80 8.95 1.74
N VAL A 28 -11.70 8.05 2.71
CA VAL A 28 -10.57 7.16 2.89
C VAL A 28 -10.93 5.82 2.26
N ALA A 29 -10.22 5.41 1.23
CA ALA A 29 -10.36 4.10 0.62
C ALA A 29 -9.12 3.28 0.94
N TRP A 30 -9.30 2.16 1.63
CA TRP A 30 -8.25 1.17 1.84
C TRP A 30 -8.38 0.06 0.82
N SER A 31 -7.26 -0.35 0.22
CA SER A 31 -7.21 -1.52 -0.63
C SER A 31 -5.91 -2.29 -0.43
N VAL A 32 -5.98 -3.59 -0.64
CA VAL A 32 -4.82 -4.49 -0.60
C VAL A 32 -4.48 -4.83 -2.05
N PRO A 33 -3.45 -4.20 -2.65
CA PRO A 33 -3.11 -4.48 -4.03
C PRO A 33 -2.53 -5.88 -4.18
N GLN A 34 -1.71 -6.34 -3.23
CA GLN A 34 -1.05 -7.64 -3.30
C GLN A 34 -0.47 -8.10 -1.95
N ALA A 35 -0.38 -9.41 -1.77
CA ALA A 35 0.38 -10.06 -0.70
C ALA A 35 1.64 -10.74 -1.28
N PHE A 36 2.68 -10.76 -0.46
CA PHE A 36 4.02 -11.25 -0.75
C PHE A 36 4.45 -12.24 0.33
N ASN A 37 5.43 -13.08 0.04
CA ASN A 37 6.01 -14.03 0.98
C ASN A 37 7.22 -13.48 1.74
N SER A 38 7.70 -12.28 1.41
CA SER A 38 8.82 -11.64 2.10
C SER A 38 8.66 -10.11 2.18
N LYS A 39 9.29 -9.54 3.22
CA LYS A 39 9.30 -8.09 3.45
C LYS A 39 10.02 -7.37 2.32
N GLU A 40 11.13 -7.95 1.89
CA GLU A 40 12.02 -7.38 0.88
C GLU A 40 11.27 -7.23 -0.45
N ILE A 41 10.50 -8.23 -0.86
CA ILE A 41 9.69 -8.16 -2.08
C ILE A 41 8.59 -7.10 -1.95
N CYS A 42 7.96 -6.98 -0.77
CA CYS A 42 6.98 -5.93 -0.53
C CYS A 42 7.63 -4.53 -0.63
N ASP A 43 8.80 -4.35 -0.02
CA ASP A 43 9.56 -3.09 -0.03
C ASP A 43 10.02 -2.72 -1.46
N GLU A 44 10.49 -3.68 -2.24
CA GLU A 44 10.82 -3.47 -3.65
C GLU A 44 9.59 -3.03 -4.45
N ARG A 45 8.44 -3.69 -4.25
CA ARG A 45 7.20 -3.33 -4.93
C ARG A 45 6.72 -1.94 -4.52
N LEU A 46 6.84 -1.60 -3.24
CA LEU A 46 6.53 -0.28 -2.71
C LEU A 46 7.39 0.78 -3.41
N ALA A 47 8.71 0.58 -3.47
CA ALA A 47 9.64 1.50 -4.13
C ALA A 47 9.28 1.70 -5.61
N VAL A 48 9.07 0.60 -6.36
CA VAL A 48 8.64 0.65 -7.78
C VAL A 48 7.32 1.42 -7.94
N THR A 49 6.38 1.25 -7.02
CA THR A 49 5.10 1.96 -7.06
C THR A 49 5.29 3.45 -6.80
N LEU A 50 6.11 3.83 -5.82
CA LEU A 50 6.42 5.23 -5.51
C LEU A 50 7.18 5.91 -6.66
N ASP A 51 8.12 5.22 -7.30
CA ASP A 51 8.82 5.73 -8.47
C ASP A 51 7.88 5.90 -9.67
N GLY A 52 6.96 4.97 -9.91
CA GLY A 52 5.94 5.10 -10.95
C GLY A 52 5.00 6.30 -10.71
N LEU A 53 4.63 6.56 -9.47
CA LEU A 53 3.84 7.74 -9.08
C LEU A 53 4.63 9.03 -9.24
N LYS A 54 5.91 9.03 -8.85
CA LYS A 54 6.82 10.16 -9.03
C LYS A 54 6.99 10.51 -10.51
N ALA A 55 7.19 9.50 -11.35
CA ALA A 55 7.23 9.66 -12.80
C ALA A 55 5.90 10.18 -13.38
N SER A 56 4.78 9.85 -12.75
CA SER A 56 3.45 10.37 -13.09
C SER A 56 3.20 11.81 -12.57
N GLY A 57 4.19 12.44 -11.93
CA GLY A 57 4.11 13.81 -11.42
C GLY A 57 3.51 13.94 -10.01
N TRP A 58 3.45 12.85 -9.25
CA TRP A 58 3.07 12.88 -7.83
C TRP A 58 4.30 13.17 -6.97
N THR A 59 4.09 13.81 -5.84
CA THR A 59 5.14 14.02 -4.83
C THR A 59 5.16 12.81 -3.90
N THR A 60 6.19 11.97 -4.01
CA THR A 60 6.35 10.80 -3.15
C THR A 60 7.35 11.05 -2.03
N VAL A 61 7.08 10.48 -0.85
CA VAL A 61 7.93 10.49 0.35
C VAL A 61 7.98 9.09 0.93
N GLY A 62 9.14 8.64 1.39
CA GLY A 62 9.37 7.26 1.85
C GLY A 62 10.03 6.37 0.78
N ASN A 63 10.54 5.21 1.21
CA ASN A 63 11.36 4.34 0.35
C ASN A 63 11.35 2.86 0.78
N LYS A 64 11.19 2.55 2.07
CA LYS A 64 11.14 1.17 2.59
C LYS A 64 10.16 1.05 3.76
N GLY A 65 9.37 -0.01 3.79
CA GLY A 65 8.34 -0.29 4.80
C GLY A 65 7.08 0.55 4.65
N ALA A 66 7.22 1.85 4.40
CA ALA A 66 6.11 2.76 4.18
C ALA A 66 6.49 3.90 3.22
N GLY A 67 5.49 4.43 2.53
CA GLY A 67 5.61 5.65 1.75
C GLY A 67 4.26 6.32 1.52
N SER A 68 4.31 7.59 1.16
CA SER A 68 3.15 8.41 0.87
C SER A 68 3.37 9.08 -0.47
N ALA A 69 2.31 9.24 -1.24
CA ALA A 69 2.30 9.97 -2.48
C ALA A 69 1.19 11.01 -2.43
N ILE A 70 1.50 12.24 -2.79
CA ILE A 70 0.55 13.34 -2.83
C ILE A 70 0.43 13.77 -4.28
N ALA A 71 -0.79 13.80 -4.80
CA ALA A 71 -1.08 14.36 -6.11
C ALA A 71 -1.16 15.89 -5.97
N PRO A 72 -0.18 16.66 -6.47
CA PRO A 72 -0.18 18.12 -6.30
C PRO A 72 -1.36 18.80 -7.03
N LYS A 73 -1.93 18.15 -8.05
CA LYS A 73 -3.03 18.69 -8.85
C LYS A 73 -4.41 18.52 -8.20
N SER A 74 -4.64 17.42 -7.48
CA SER A 74 -5.94 17.13 -6.87
C SER A 74 -5.93 17.22 -5.34
N GLY A 75 -4.74 17.26 -4.73
CA GLY A 75 -4.58 17.13 -3.28
C GLY A 75 -4.82 15.71 -2.77
N ASN A 76 -5.10 14.74 -3.64
CA ASN A 76 -5.30 13.36 -3.21
C ASN A 76 -4.01 12.82 -2.60
N LEU A 77 -4.13 12.14 -1.47
CA LEU A 77 -3.02 11.51 -0.79
C LEU A 77 -3.18 9.99 -0.88
N MET A 78 -2.10 9.30 -1.17
CA MET A 78 -2.04 7.85 -1.21
C MET A 78 -0.91 7.35 -0.32
N ASN A 79 -1.26 6.73 0.79
CA ASN A 79 -0.32 6.04 1.67
C ASN A 79 -0.19 4.59 1.23
N LEU A 80 1.03 4.08 1.26
CA LEU A 80 1.38 2.71 0.94
C LEU A 80 2.23 2.18 2.09
N VAL A 81 1.88 1.02 2.65
CA VAL A 81 2.61 0.44 3.77
C VAL A 81 2.68 -1.08 3.64
N CYS A 82 3.86 -1.63 3.87
CA CYS A 82 4.10 -3.06 3.93
C CYS A 82 3.95 -3.52 5.39
N LEU A 83 2.95 -4.35 5.64
CA LEU A 83 2.70 -4.94 6.96
C LEU A 83 2.54 -6.45 6.83
N PRO A 84 2.90 -7.24 7.86
CA PRO A 84 2.55 -8.64 7.87
C PRO A 84 1.02 -8.80 7.82
N ASP A 85 0.53 -9.90 7.26
CA ASP A 85 -0.89 -10.21 7.10
C ASP A 85 -1.66 -10.27 8.43
N THR A 86 -0.93 -10.47 9.53
CA THR A 86 -1.43 -10.46 10.90
C THR A 86 -1.74 -9.07 11.45
N VAL A 87 -1.27 -8.00 10.78
CA VAL A 87 -1.49 -6.61 11.21
C VAL A 87 -2.42 -5.92 10.23
N ASP A 88 -3.65 -5.63 10.67
CA ASP A 88 -4.62 -4.85 9.90
C ASP A 88 -4.53 -3.35 10.28
N PRO A 89 -4.00 -2.47 9.40
CA PRO A 89 -3.89 -1.04 9.67
C PRO A 89 -5.22 -0.28 9.58
N ARG A 90 -6.31 -0.92 9.15
CA ARG A 90 -7.64 -0.31 9.06
C ARG A 90 -8.34 -0.26 10.40
N GLN A 91 -7.91 -1.10 11.35
CA GLN A 91 -8.45 -1.08 12.70
C GLN A 91 -8.07 0.26 13.37
N PRO A 92 -8.98 0.88 14.13
CA PRO A 92 -8.63 2.05 14.91
C PRO A 92 -7.48 1.69 15.85
N LYS A 93 -6.41 2.50 15.85
CA LYS A 93 -5.42 2.45 16.92
C LYS A 93 -6.15 2.83 18.20
N GLN A 94 -6.38 1.85 19.07
CA GLN A 94 -6.83 2.09 20.44
C GLN A 94 -5.78 2.87 21.21
#